data_AF-X0PBS3-F1
#
_entry.id   AF-X0PBS3-F1
#
_cell.length_a   1.000
_cell.length_b   1.000
_cell.length_c   1.000
_cell.angle_alpha   90.00
_cell.angle_beta   90.00
_cell.angle_gamma   90.00
#
_symmetry.space_group_name_H-M   'P 1'
#
loop_
_entity.id
_entity.type
_entity.pdbx_description
1 polymer ?
#
loop_
_entity_poly.entity_id
_entity_poly.type
_entity_poly.pdbx_seq_one_letter_code
_entity_poly.pdbx_strand_id
1 'polypeptide(L)'
;MQIMKDIILPQAVKNILPALGNQFIGNVKDSSLVSVLGITDLMYQAQTVRGSTALGIQPILVASVIYLILTWLLNRILAIYEKRLRVSDNH
;
A
#
# COMPACT_ATOMS: atom_id res chain seq x y z
N MET A 1 35.91 4.06 -18.99
CA MET A 1 34.49 3.67 -18.90
C MET A 1 34.27 2.18 -18.58
N GLN A 2 35.19 1.26 -18.92
CA GLN A 2 35.07 -0.17 -18.63
C GLN A 2 34.95 -0.50 -17.12
N ILE A 3 35.71 0.19 -16.26
CA ILE A 3 35.69 -0.03 -14.80
C ILE A 3 34.32 0.21 -14.16
N MET A 4 33.53 1.18 -14.66
CA MET A 4 32.19 1.46 -14.11
C MET A 4 31.21 0.33 -14.38
N LYS A 5 31.29 -0.29 -15.57
CA LYS A 5 30.37 -1.36 -16.00
C LYS A 5 30.71 -2.71 -15.39
N ASP A 6 32.00 -3.01 -15.27
CA ASP A 6 32.43 -4.36 -14.88
C ASP A 6 32.72 -4.49 -13.37
N ILE A 7 32.99 -3.38 -12.67
CA ILE A 7 33.40 -3.41 -11.26
C ILE A 7 32.40 -2.66 -10.37
N ILE A 8 32.09 -1.41 -10.70
CA ILE A 8 31.29 -0.54 -9.81
C ILE A 8 29.80 -0.90 -9.86
N LEU A 9 29.24 -1.13 -11.05
CA LEU A 9 27.85 -1.56 -11.23
C LEU A 9 27.49 -2.86 -10.48
N PRO A 10 28.22 -3.98 -10.64
CA PRO A 10 27.89 -5.21 -9.91
C PRO A 10 28.08 -5.08 -8.40
N GLN A 11 29.00 -4.23 -7.93
CA GLN A 11 29.16 -3.96 -6.50
C GLN A 11 28.03 -3.09 -5.94
N ALA A 12 27.64 -2.03 -6.66
CA ALA A 12 26.53 -1.17 -6.29
C ALA A 12 25.22 -1.95 -6.23
N VAL A 13 24.94 -2.79 -7.23
CA VAL A 13 23.75 -3.65 -7.27
C VAL A 13 23.71 -4.62 -6.08
N LYS A 14 24.84 -5.26 -5.72
CA LYS A 14 24.93 -6.15 -4.55
C LYS A 14 24.68 -5.44 -3.21
N ASN A 15 24.99 -4.15 -3.10
CA ASN A 15 24.76 -3.38 -1.87
C ASN A 15 23.37 -2.72 -1.82
N ILE A 16 22.84 -2.27 -2.97
CA ILE A 16 21.58 -1.53 -3.05
C ILE A 16 20.37 -2.48 -3.11
N LEU A 17 20.47 -3.63 -3.78
CA LEU A 17 19.36 -4.60 -3.85
C LEU A 17 18.87 -5.09 -2.47
N PRO A 18 19.74 -5.47 -1.52
CA PRO A 18 19.30 -5.87 -0.18
C PRO A 18 18.62 -4.72 0.57
N ALA A 19 19.14 -3.50 0.45
CA ALA A 19 18.59 -2.32 1.10
C ALA A 19 17.22 -1.92 0.52
N LEU A 20 17.07 -1.97 -0.80
CA LEU A 20 15.80 -1.76 -1.51
C LEU A 20 14.78 -2.83 -1.14
N GLY A 21 15.19 -4.11 -1.10
CA GLY A 21 14.33 -5.21 -0.69
C GLY A 21 13.80 -5.02 0.73
N ASN A 22 14.68 -4.61 1.65
CA ASN A 22 14.28 -4.37 3.04
C ASN A 22 13.30 -3.18 3.16
N GLN A 23 13.55 -2.08 2.45
CA GLN A 23 12.61 -0.94 2.39
C GLN A 23 11.28 -1.31 1.71
N PHE A 24 11.31 -2.12 0.66
CA PHE A 24 10.12 -2.58 -0.04
C PHE A 24 9.25 -3.45 0.88
N ILE A 25 9.86 -4.40 1.60
CA ILE A 25 9.15 -5.23 2.58
C ILE A 25 8.55 -4.37 3.70
N GLY A 26 9.27 -3.35 4.17
CA GLY A 26 8.77 -2.38 5.15
C GLY A 26 7.53 -1.65 4.66
N ASN A 27 7.61 -1.04 3.47
CA ASN A 27 6.49 -0.32 2.87
C ASN A 27 5.26 -1.23 2.63
N VAL A 28 5.46 -2.48 2.21
CA VAL A 28 4.36 -3.45 2.04
C VAL A 28 3.72 -3.80 3.38
N LYS A 29 4.52 -4.00 4.45
CA LYS A 29 4.00 -4.25 5.80
C LYS A 29 3.17 -3.08 6.31
N ASP A 30 3.71 -1.87 6.26
CA ASP A 30 3.01 -0.69 6.78
C ASP A 30 1.73 -0.41 5.98
N SER A 31 1.78 -0.55 4.66
CA SER A 31 0.60 -0.38 3.80
C SER A 31 -0.47 -1.45 4.03
N SER A 32 -0.08 -2.71 4.19
CA SER A 32 -1.03 -3.81 4.42
C SER A 32 -1.64 -3.75 5.83
N LEU A 33 -0.86 -3.37 6.85
CA LEU A 33 -1.32 -3.20 8.22
C LEU A 33 -2.39 -2.09 8.31
N VAL A 34 -2.13 -0.92 7.72
CA VAL A 34 -3.09 0.20 7.72
C VAL A 34 -4.36 -0.15 6.95
N SER A 35 -4.26 -0.86 5.81
CA SER A 35 -5.42 -1.31 5.04
C SER A 35 -6.30 -2.29 5.82
N VAL A 36 -5.69 -3.31 6.44
CA VAL A 36 -6.41 -4.33 7.21
C VAL A 36 -7.06 -3.73 8.45
N LEU A 37 -6.34 -2.90 9.21
CA LEU A 37 -6.90 -2.23 10.39
C LEU A 37 -8.06 -1.30 9.99
N GLY A 38 -7.89 -0.48 8.95
CA GLY A 38 -8.93 0.42 8.47
C GLY A 38 -10.21 -0.29 8.04
N ILE A 39 -10.10 -1.43 7.35
CA ILE A 39 -11.27 -2.23 6.96
C ILE A 39 -11.94 -2.86 8.20
N THR A 40 -11.13 -3.37 9.13
CA THR A 40 -11.62 -4.06 10.33
C THR A 40 -12.36 -3.10 11.25
N ASP A 41 -11.80 -1.93 11.52
CA ASP A 41 -12.42 -0.88 12.34
C ASP A 41 -13.73 -0.38 11.74
N LEU A 42 -13.74 -0.22 10.41
CA LEU A 42 -14.89 0.28 9.69
C LEU A 42 -16.04 -0.73 9.70
N MET A 43 -15.72 -2.01 9.51
CA MET A 43 -16.72 -3.07 9.54
C MET A 43 -17.22 -3.34 10.96
N TYR A 44 -16.34 -3.19 11.95
CA TYR A 44 -16.72 -3.23 13.37
C TYR A 44 -17.70 -2.11 13.69
N GLN A 45 -17.39 -0.85 13.36
CA GLN A 45 -18.33 0.27 13.55
C GLN A 45 -19.64 0.08 12.80
N ALA A 46 -19.60 -0.38 11.54
CA ALA A 46 -20.81 -0.63 10.76
C ALA A 46 -21.70 -1.68 11.44
N GLN A 47 -21.11 -2.74 12.00
CA GLN A 47 -21.85 -3.78 12.72
C GLN A 47 -22.39 -3.28 14.07
N THR A 48 -21.63 -2.45 14.79
CA THR A 48 -22.08 -1.79 16.02
C THR A 48 -23.28 -0.88 15.77
N VAL A 49 -23.23 -0.05 14.72
CA VAL A 49 -24.33 0.85 14.34
C VAL A 49 -25.56 0.06 13.86
N ARG A 50 -25.38 -1.07 13.18
CA ARG A 50 -26.48 -1.99 12.84
C ARG A 50 -27.17 -2.54 14.07
N GLY A 51 -26.39 -3.01 15.04
CA GLY A 51 -26.91 -3.55 16.29
C GLY A 51 -27.63 -2.51 17.14
N SER A 52 -27.13 -1.26 17.16
CA SER A 52 -27.71 -0.19 17.97
C SER A 52 -28.96 0.45 17.35
N THR A 53 -29.04 0.54 16.02
CA THR A 53 -30.12 1.29 15.35
C THR A 53 -31.22 0.39 14.79
N ALA A 54 -31.05 -0.95 14.80
CA ALA A 54 -31.93 -1.93 14.14
C ALA A 54 -32.19 -1.63 12.64
N LEU A 55 -31.37 -0.77 12.03
CA LEU A 55 -31.44 -0.39 10.63
C LEU A 55 -30.70 -1.44 9.81
N GLY A 56 -31.45 -2.15 8.95
CA GLY A 56 -30.93 -3.25 8.13
C GLY A 56 -29.80 -2.82 7.20
N ILE A 57 -30.10 -2.24 6.05
CA ILE A 57 -29.12 -2.09 4.94
C ILE A 57 -28.29 -0.79 5.02
N GLN A 58 -28.79 0.28 5.63
CA GLN A 58 -28.17 1.61 5.62
C GLN A 58 -26.70 1.64 6.10
N PRO A 59 -26.31 0.97 7.21
CA PRO A 59 -24.92 1.04 7.67
C PRO A 59 -23.96 0.25 6.77
N ILE A 60 -24.43 -0.82 6.12
CA ILE A 60 -23.65 -1.53 5.10
C ILE A 60 -23.44 -0.65 3.87
N LEU A 61 -24.45 0.13 3.47
CA LEU A 61 -24.33 1.04 2.35
C LEU A 61 -23.27 2.12 2.60
N VAL A 62 -23.27 2.71 3.80
CA VAL A 62 -22.23 3.68 4.22
C VAL A 62 -20.86 3.01 4.29
N ALA A 63 -20.76 1.82 4.88
CA ALA A 63 -19.51 1.08 4.95
C ALA A 63 -18.96 0.75 3.56
N SER A 64 -19.84 0.40 2.62
CA SER A 64 -19.49 0.11 1.23
C SER A 64 -18.96 1.34 0.51
N VAL A 65 -19.57 2.52 0.71
CA VAL A 65 -19.07 3.79 0.15
C VAL A 65 -17.69 4.12 0.69
N ILE A 66 -17.47 3.96 2.00
CA ILE A 66 -16.15 4.24 2.58
C ILE A 66 -15.11 3.23 2.10
N TYR A 67 -15.46 1.94 1.99
CA TYR A 67 -14.60 0.92 1.39
C TYR A 67 -14.20 1.27 -0.04
N LEU A 68 -15.13 1.84 -0.82
CA LEU A 68 -14.88 2.29 -2.19
C LEU A 68 -13.90 3.48 -2.22
N ILE A 69 -14.04 4.44 -1.29
CA ILE A 69 -13.08 5.55 -1.11
C ILE A 69 -11.69 5.02 -0.73
N LEU A 70 -11.63 4.05 0.19
CA LEU A 70 -10.39 3.43 0.66
C LEU A 70 -9.68 2.68 -0.47
N THR A 71 -10.45 1.91 -1.26
CA THR A 71 -9.95 1.20 -2.44
C THR A 71 -9.43 2.19 -3.49
N TRP A 72 -10.10 3.32 -3.67
CA TRP A 72 -9.66 4.37 -4.59
C TRP A 72 -8.36 5.05 -4.11
N LEU A 73 -8.24 5.32 -2.81
CA LEU A 73 -7.02 5.82 -2.19
C LEU A 73 -5.85 4.84 -2.35
N LEU A 74 -6.06 3.56 -2.10
CA LEU A 74 -5.06 2.52 -2.28
C LEU A 74 -4.58 2.43 -3.74
N ASN A 75 -5.50 2.45 -4.71
CA ASN A 75 -5.14 2.50 -6.13
C ASN A 75 -4.33 3.76 -6.48
N ARG A 76 -4.66 4.90 -5.87
CA ARG A 76 -3.91 6.15 -6.06
C ARG A 76 -2.48 6.05 -5.50
N ILE A 77 -2.33 5.49 -4.30
CA ILE A 77 -1.02 5.27 -3.67
C ILE A 77 -0.20 4.30 -4.53
N LEU A 78 -0.79 3.19 -4.96
CA LEU A 78 -0.14 2.22 -5.84
C LEU A 78 0.33 2.89 -7.15
N ALA A 79 -0.52 3.72 -7.78
CA ALA A 79 -0.15 4.46 -8.98
C ALA A 79 1.00 5.45 -8.74
N ILE A 80 1.09 6.07 -7.55
CA ILE A 80 2.21 6.94 -7.18
C ILE A 80 3.49 6.11 -6.99
N TYR A 81 3.40 4.97 -6.32
CA TYR A 81 4.52 4.05 -6.13
C TYR A 81 5.02 3.47 -7.46
N GLU A 82 4.13 3.04 -8.35
CA GLU A 82 4.47 2.63 -9.72
C GLU A 82 5.18 3.75 -10.47
N LYS A 83 4.69 5.00 -10.38
CA LYS A 83 5.35 6.16 -11.00
C LYS A 83 6.74 6.38 -10.45
N ARG A 84 6.95 6.20 -9.14
CA ARG A 84 8.27 6.34 -8.50
C ARG A 84 9.21 5.20 -8.87
N LEU A 85 8.72 3.97 -8.98
CA LEU A 85 9.49 2.83 -9.45
C LEU A 85 9.90 3.00 -10.92
N ARG A 86 9.01 3.53 -11.77
CA ARG A 86 9.33 3.88 -13.17
C ARG A 86 10.38 4.98 -13.30
N VAL A 87 10.51 5.86 -12.31
CA VAL A 87 11.57 6.89 -12.24
C VAL A 87 12.92 6.27 -11.83
N SER A 88 12.91 5.14 -11.12
CA SER A 88 14.13 4.41 -10.73
C SER A 88 14.74 3.58 -11.86
N ASP A 89 14.00 3.33 -12.96
CA ASP A 89 14.47 2.57 -14.13
C ASP A 89 15.18 3.47 -15.18
N ASN A 90 15.37 4.76 -14.87
CA ASN A 90 15.94 5.77 -15.77
C ASN A 90 17.30 6.35 -15.30
N HIS A 91 18.00 5.69 -14.37
CA HIS A 91 19.37 6.07 -13.97
C HIS A 91 20.32 4.87 -13.95
#